data_AF-A0A2W5YCI4-F1
#
_entry.id   AF-A0A2W5YCI4-F1
#
_cell.length_a   1.000
_cell.length_b   1.000
_cell.length_c   1.000
_cell.angle_alpha   90.00
_cell.angle_beta   90.00
_cell.angle_gamma   90.00
#
_symmetry.space_group_name_H-M   'P 1'
#
loop_
_entity.id
_entity.type
_entity.pdbx_description
1 polymer ?
#
loop_
_entity_poly.entity_id
_entity_poly.type
_entity_poly.pdbx_seq_one_letter_code
_entity_poly.pdbx_strand_id
1 'polypeptide(L)'
;MHSGMIGKVEKAMRYAHEPDRVKLSSLTATFAGDNSSHTVSLDGDAWRCDCHLFAQAGGCVHTLATQKMLDPMLTDDARQTPLYGTVQDELGAPV
;
A
#
# COMPACT_ATOMS: atom_id res chain seq x y z
N MET A 1 22.55 31.72 13.32
CA MET A 1 21.11 31.40 13.16
C MET A 1 20.78 30.43 12.02
N HIS A 2 21.70 30.11 11.08
CA HIS A 2 21.48 29.10 10.02
C HIS A 2 21.57 27.64 10.49
N SER A 3 22.28 27.37 11.60
CA SER A 3 22.47 26.03 12.17
C SER A 3 21.15 25.33 12.53
N GLY A 4 20.10 26.08 12.91
CA GLY A 4 18.80 25.50 13.21
C GLY A 4 18.05 24.95 11.99
N MET A 5 18.30 25.46 10.78
CA MET A 5 17.67 24.97 9.55
C MET A 5 18.38 23.73 9.03
N ILE A 6 19.72 23.72 9.07
CA ILE A 6 20.53 22.54 8.70
C ILE A 6 20.10 21.33 9.55
N GLY A 7 20.02 21.49 10.87
CA GLY A 7 19.58 20.41 11.76
C GLY A 7 18.14 19.94 11.51
N LYS A 8 17.25 20.79 10.98
CA LYS A 8 15.89 20.38 10.59
C LYS A 8 15.92 19.54 9.31
N VAL A 9 16.75 19.91 8.33
CA VAL A 9 16.93 19.13 7.10
C VAL A 9 17.55 17.76 7.42
N GLU A 10 18.59 17.71 8.24
CA GLU A 10 19.21 16.44 8.68
C GLU A 10 18.21 15.53 9.40
N LYS A 11 17.35 16.10 10.26
CA LYS A 11 16.26 15.35 10.90
C LYS A 11 15.26 14.82 9.87
N ALA A 12 14.83 15.63 8.91
CA ALA A 12 13.91 15.20 7.87
C ALA A 12 14.48 14.05 7.03
N MET A 13 15.75 14.14 6.62
CA MET A 13 16.43 13.08 5.86
C MET A 13 16.53 11.78 6.66
N ARG A 14 16.84 11.86 7.96
CA ARG A 14 16.81 10.70 8.86
C ARG A 14 15.42 10.09 8.96
N TYR A 15 14.38 10.90 9.17
CA TYR A 15 13.00 10.40 9.31
C TYR A 15 12.50 9.71 8.04
N ALA A 16 12.99 10.10 6.85
CA ALA A 16 12.67 9.43 5.60
C ALA A 16 13.15 7.96 5.55
N HIS A 17 14.14 7.59 6.37
CA HIS A 17 14.62 6.21 6.52
C HIS A 17 13.93 5.44 7.66
N GLU A 18 12.95 6.05 8.34
CA GLU A 18 12.21 5.49 9.48
C GLU A 18 10.70 5.50 9.14
N PRO A 19 10.26 4.68 8.16
CA PRO A 19 8.92 4.78 7.55
C PRO A 19 7.79 4.46 8.53
N ASP A 20 8.05 3.70 9.59
CA ASP A 20 7.13 3.38 10.67
C ASP A 20 6.65 4.61 11.47
N ARG A 21 7.37 5.74 11.35
CA ARG A 21 6.97 7.03 11.93
C ARG A 21 5.73 7.63 11.29
N VAL A 22 5.37 7.23 10.08
CA VAL A 22 4.20 7.73 9.34
C VAL A 22 3.14 6.66 9.31
N LYS A 23 1.88 7.03 9.58
CA LYS A 23 0.72 6.17 9.39
C LYS A 23 -0.23 6.78 8.38
N LEU A 24 -0.63 5.99 7.39
CA LEU A 24 -1.54 6.42 6.33
C LEU A 24 -2.97 6.06 6.73
N SER A 25 -3.82 7.08 6.91
CA SER A 25 -5.25 6.91 7.10
C SER A 25 -6.01 6.82 5.78
N SER A 26 -5.49 7.44 4.74
CA SER A 26 -6.10 7.47 3.41
C SER A 26 -5.06 7.83 2.35
N LEU A 27 -5.20 7.30 1.14
CA LEU A 27 -4.41 7.70 -0.02
C LEU A 27 -5.19 7.48 -1.32
N THR A 28 -4.79 8.22 -2.36
CA THR A 28 -5.17 7.95 -3.75
C THR A 28 -3.93 8.05 -4.61
N ALA A 29 -3.70 7.06 -5.46
CA ALA A 29 -2.55 6.99 -6.34
C ALA A 29 -2.95 6.43 -7.72
N THR A 30 -2.20 6.82 -8.74
CA THR A 30 -2.24 6.16 -10.05
C THR A 30 -1.14 5.12 -10.10
N PHE A 31 -1.51 3.86 -10.29
CA PHE A 31 -0.60 2.74 -10.47
C PHE A 31 -0.43 2.46 -11.96
N ALA A 32 0.79 2.58 -12.48
CA ALA A 32 1.10 2.20 -13.86
C ALA A 32 1.32 0.68 -13.93
N GLY A 33 0.34 -0.05 -14.46
CA GLY A 33 0.49 -1.46 -14.81
C GLY A 33 1.02 -1.66 -16.22
N ASP A 34 1.27 -2.91 -16.60
CA ASP A 34 1.85 -3.25 -17.91
C ASP A 34 0.96 -2.83 -19.09
N ASN A 35 -0.36 -2.91 -18.93
CA ASN A 35 -1.32 -2.65 -20.00
C ASN A 35 -2.07 -1.32 -19.85
N SER A 36 -2.22 -0.84 -18.62
CA SER A 36 -3.03 0.34 -18.29
C SER A 36 -2.68 0.89 -16.91
N SER A 37 -2.98 2.18 -16.73
CA SER A 37 -2.94 2.81 -15.41
C SER A 37 -4.24 2.60 -14.66
N HIS A 38 -4.14 2.38 -13.35
CA HIS A 38 -5.25 2.12 -12.46
C HIS A 38 -5.26 3.07 -11.28
N THR A 39 -6.43 3.50 -10.84
CA THR A 39 -6.57 4.25 -9.59
C THR A 39 -6.59 3.27 -8.43
N VAL A 40 -5.68 3.46 -7.48
CA VAL A 40 -5.63 2.74 -6.21
C VAL A 40 -5.94 3.71 -5.09
N SER A 41 -6.81 3.33 -4.16
CA SER A 41 -7.06 4.12 -2.96
C SER A 41 -7.17 3.28 -1.70
N LEU A 42 -6.91 3.94 -0.57
CA LEU A 42 -7.12 3.47 0.78
C LEU A 42 -7.97 4.50 1.52
N ASP A 43 -8.97 4.04 2.26
CA ASP A 43 -9.75 4.85 3.20
C ASP A 43 -9.98 4.04 4.49
N GLY A 44 -9.30 4.44 5.57
CA GLY A 44 -9.12 3.59 6.75
C GLY A 44 -8.34 2.33 6.38
N ASP A 45 -8.96 1.17 6.52
CA ASP A 45 -8.40 -0.13 6.14
C ASP A 45 -8.98 -0.66 4.80
N ALA A 46 -9.87 0.10 4.17
CA ALA A 46 -10.57 -0.31 2.95
C ALA A 46 -9.78 0.09 1.70
N TRP A 47 -9.20 -0.92 1.04
CA TRP A 47 -8.59 -0.76 -0.28
C TRP A 47 -9.64 -0.71 -1.39
N ARG A 48 -9.33 0.04 -2.46
CA ARG A 48 -10.03 -0.01 -3.74
C ARG A 48 -9.05 0.06 -4.90
N CYS A 49 -9.39 -0.62 -5.98
CA CYS A 49 -8.76 -0.43 -7.28
C CYS A 49 -9.82 -0.54 -8.38
N ASP A 50 -9.67 0.26 -9.43
CA ASP A 50 -10.59 0.26 -10.58
C ASP A 50 -10.35 -0.88 -11.58
N CYS A 51 -9.38 -1.77 -11.33
CA CYS A 51 -9.08 -2.88 -12.22
C CYS A 51 -10.09 -4.03 -12.10
N HIS A 52 -10.18 -4.83 -13.16
CA HIS A 52 -11.16 -5.92 -13.25
C HIS A 52 -10.96 -7.02 -12.19
N LEU A 53 -9.71 -7.37 -11.88
CA LEU A 53 -9.41 -8.38 -10.85
C LEU A 53 -9.90 -7.95 -9.47
N PHE A 54 -9.74 -6.67 -9.12
CA PHE A 54 -10.22 -6.14 -7.84
C PHE A 54 -11.74 -6.27 -7.73
N ALA A 55 -12.47 -5.96 -8.80
CA ALA A 55 -13.92 -6.10 -8.84
C ALA A 55 -14.40 -7.55 -8.63
N GLN A 56 -13.58 -8.55 -8.99
CA GLN A 56 -13.91 -9.97 -8.83
C GLN A 56 -13.49 -10.54 -7.47
N ALA A 57 -12.27 -10.22 -7.02
CA ALA A 57 -11.64 -10.88 -5.88
C ALA A 57 -11.56 -10.00 -4.62
N GLY A 58 -11.90 -8.71 -4.70
CA GLY A 58 -11.71 -7.75 -3.60
C GLY A 58 -10.23 -7.39 -3.33
N GLY A 59 -9.31 -7.90 -4.13
CA GLY A 59 -7.88 -7.57 -4.13
C GLY A 59 -7.32 -7.67 -5.54
N CYS A 60 -6.19 -7.02 -5.81
CA CYS A 60 -5.51 -7.13 -7.09
C CYS A 60 -3.99 -6.94 -6.95
N VAL A 61 -3.25 -7.17 -8.03
CA VAL A 61 -1.79 -6.98 -8.07
C VAL A 61 -1.39 -5.55 -7.70
N HIS A 62 -2.22 -4.55 -8.06
CA HIS A 62 -1.93 -3.15 -7.76
C HIS A 62 -2.05 -2.86 -6.26
N THR A 63 -3.18 -3.23 -5.63
CA THR A 63 -3.36 -3.02 -4.19
C THR A 63 -2.34 -3.82 -3.39
N LEU A 64 -2.05 -5.07 -3.79
CA LEU A 64 -1.06 -5.90 -3.13
C LEU A 64 0.35 -5.31 -3.24
N ALA A 65 0.75 -4.83 -4.42
CA ALA A 65 2.04 -4.17 -4.59
C ALA A 65 2.14 -2.89 -3.74
N THR A 66 1.10 -2.05 -3.75
CA THR A 66 1.05 -0.83 -2.93
C THR A 66 1.09 -1.14 -1.43
N GLN A 67 0.38 -2.18 -0.98
CA GLN A 67 0.47 -2.67 0.41
C GLN A 67 1.90 -3.03 0.79
N LYS A 68 2.62 -3.76 -0.07
CA LYS A 68 4.03 -4.14 0.19
C LYS A 68 4.99 -2.96 0.16
N MET A 69 4.77 -1.98 -0.72
CA MET A 69 5.58 -0.75 -0.75
C MET A 69 5.41 0.08 0.53
N LEU A 70 4.22 0.05 1.14
CA LEU A 70 3.83 0.91 2.26
C LEU A 70 3.70 0.15 3.59
N ASP A 71 4.12 -1.11 3.65
CA ASP A 71 3.88 -2.06 4.75
C ASP A 71 4.08 -1.45 6.17
N PRO A 72 5.20 -0.73 6.46
CA PRO A 72 5.41 -0.14 7.79
C PRO A 72 4.44 1.00 8.13
N MET A 73 3.84 1.62 7.11
CA MET A 73 2.95 2.78 7.23
C MET A 73 1.48 2.40 7.38
N LEU A 74 1.15 1.12 7.22
CA LEU A 74 -0.21 0.59 7.26
C LEU A 74 -0.55 0.02 8.64
N THR A 75 -1.85 -0.16 8.89
CA THR A 75 -2.39 -0.98 9.97
C THR A 75 -2.24 -2.46 9.63
N ASP A 76 -2.44 -3.34 10.60
CA ASP A 76 -2.40 -4.79 10.40
C ASP A 76 -3.49 -5.25 9.42
N ASP A 77 -4.67 -4.63 9.48
CA ASP A 77 -5.82 -4.93 8.62
C ASP A 77 -5.59 -4.41 7.19
N ALA A 78 -5.07 -3.19 7.02
CA ALA A 78 -4.75 -2.64 5.71
C ALA A 78 -3.61 -3.40 4.99
N ARG A 79 -2.82 -4.22 5.70
CA ARG A 79 -1.82 -5.10 5.09
C ARG A 79 -2.39 -6.41 4.54
N GLN A 80 -3.64 -6.74 4.87
CA GLN A 80 -4.27 -7.98 4.40
C GLN A 80 -4.71 -7.86 2.94
N THR A 81 -4.70 -8.98 2.23
CA THR A 81 -5.21 -9.07 0.86
C THR A 81 -6.08 -10.31 0.69
N PRO A 82 -7.28 -10.17 0.10
CA PRO A 82 -8.13 -11.31 -0.25
C PRO A 82 -7.51 -12.22 -1.33
N LEU A 83 -6.54 -11.72 -2.12
CA LEU A 83 -5.96 -12.46 -3.23
C LEU A 83 -5.31 -13.79 -2.83
N TYR A 84 -4.70 -13.87 -1.64
CA TYR A 84 -4.08 -15.12 -1.19
C TYR A 84 -5.12 -16.23 -1.01
N GLY A 85 -6.33 -15.88 -0.54
CA GLY A 85 -7.45 -16.83 -0.44
C GLY A 85 -7.91 -17.29 -1.82
N THR A 86 -8.09 -16.35 -2.77
CA THR A 86 -8.46 -16.70 -4.15
C THR A 86 -7.47 -17.67 -4.79
N VAL A 87 -6.17 -17.46 -4.61
CA VAL A 87 -5.13 -18.36 -5.13
C VAL A 87 -5.19 -19.74 -4.45
N GLN A 88 -5.48 -19.81 -3.15
CA GLN A 88 -5.61 -21.08 -2.43
C GLN A 88 -6.82 -21.88 -2.91
N ASP A 89 -7.95 -21.21 -3.11
CA ASP A 89 -9.18 -21.82 -3.65
C ASP A 89 -8.95 -22.40 -5.05
N GLU A 90 -8.19 -21.70 -5.91
CA GLU A 90 -7.83 -22.16 -7.25
C GLU A 90 -6.85 -23.34 -7.24
N LEU A 91 -5.94 -23.39 -6.26
CA LEU A 91 -4.90 -24.43 -6.17
C LEU A 91 -5.37 -25.72 -5.47
N GLY A 92 -6.55 -25.73 -4.84
CA GLY A 92 -7.10 -26.91 -4.17
C GLY A 92 -6.25 -27.46 -3.02
N ALA A 93 -5.40 -26.62 -2.39
CA ALA A 93 -4.49 -27.04 -1.33
C ALA A 93 -5.11 -26.81 0.07
N PRO A 94 -5.09 -27.80 0.98
CA PRO A 94 -5.57 -27.61 2.35
C PRO A 94 -4.53 -26.85 3.19
N VAL A 95 -5.04 -26.13 4.20
CA VAL A 95 -4.29 -25.34 5.20
C VAL A 95 -3.22 -26.09 5.97
#